data_AF-A0A354X6N5-F1
#
_entry.id   AF-A0A354X6N5-F1
#
_cell.length_a   1.000
_cell.length_b   1.000
_cell.length_c   1.000
_cell.angle_alpha   90.00
_cell.angle_beta   90.00
_cell.angle_gamma   90.00
#
_symmetry.space_group_name_H-M   'P 1'
#
loop_
_entity.id
_entity.type
_entity.pdbx_description
1 polymer ?
#
loop_
_entity_poly.entity_id
_entity_poly.type
_entity_poly.pdbx_seq_one_letter_code
_entity_poly.pdbx_strand_id
1 'polypeptide(L)'
;PEGMSRAQNVQELLSAINEFVDTRLEEGEENLKLVDFLSEVSLLTDQDTDQGSDDEKVTLMTIHSAKGLEFEHVFVVGLEEDLFPSSMAKNEMRGLEEERRLFYVAVTRAKKTCTITWAKSRFRNGQTNMCRQSRFLTDMDERFLSVDGNLEAGSDSSPVAGGFWETMRQERVQSNGASYTPPSRREYADSKKRSSV
;
A
#
# COMPACT_ATOMS: atom_id res chain seq x y z
N PRO A 1 -23.50 17.86 3.05
CA PRO A 1 -22.69 16.97 2.16
C PRO A 1 -22.94 15.48 2.46
N GLU A 2 -22.70 15.02 3.69
CA GLU A 2 -22.92 13.60 4.08
C GLU A 2 -24.38 13.15 3.95
N GLY A 3 -25.35 13.99 4.30
CA GLY A 3 -26.78 13.66 4.17
C GLY A 3 -27.24 13.48 2.71
N MET A 4 -26.63 14.20 1.76
CA MET A 4 -26.92 14.05 0.33
C MET A 4 -26.33 12.76 -0.23
N SER A 5 -25.11 12.39 0.18
CA SER A 5 -24.51 11.10 -0.17
C SER A 5 -25.34 9.92 0.35
N ARG A 6 -25.86 9.98 1.58
CA ARG A 6 -26.74 8.92 2.10
C ARG A 6 -28.04 8.78 1.31
N ALA A 7 -28.66 9.88 0.92
CA ALA A 7 -29.87 9.85 0.11
C ALA A 7 -29.61 9.25 -1.29
N GLN A 8 -28.46 9.57 -1.90
CA GLN A 8 -28.04 9.01 -3.18
C GLN A 8 -27.83 7.50 -3.09
N ASN A 9 -27.16 6.99 -2.05
CA ASN A 9 -26.97 5.55 -1.87
C ASN A 9 -28.32 4.80 -1.73
N VAL A 10 -29.31 5.41 -1.08
CA VAL A 10 -30.66 4.82 -0.98
C VAL A 10 -31.36 4.81 -2.34
N GLN A 11 -31.18 5.86 -3.14
CA GLN A 11 -31.72 5.93 -4.49
C GLN A 11 -31.12 4.84 -5.40
N GLU A 12 -29.80 4.62 -5.31
CA GLU A 12 -29.11 3.55 -6.04
C GLU A 12 -29.61 2.16 -5.63
N LEU A 13 -29.85 1.92 -4.34
CA LEU A 13 -30.45 0.68 -3.86
C LEU A 13 -31.84 0.44 -4.46
N LEU A 14 -32.68 1.48 -4.53
CA LEU A 14 -34.01 1.39 -5.14
C LEU A 14 -33.91 1.10 -6.64
N SER A 15 -32.96 1.71 -7.34
CA SER A 15 -32.70 1.42 -8.75
C SER A 15 -32.28 -0.04 -8.96
N ALA A 16 -31.37 -0.57 -8.12
CA ALA A 16 -30.94 -1.97 -8.20
C ALA A 16 -32.08 -2.97 -7.96
N ILE A 17 -33.02 -2.65 -7.04
CA ILE A 17 -34.22 -3.48 -6.82
C ILE A 17 -35.12 -3.48 -8.07
N ASN A 18 -35.32 -2.32 -8.70
CA ASN A 18 -36.13 -2.25 -9.92
C ASN A 18 -35.49 -3.04 -11.07
N GLU A 19 -34.18 -2.91 -11.27
CA GLU A 19 -33.43 -3.67 -12.28
C GLU A 19 -33.52 -5.18 -12.06
N PHE A 20 -33.42 -5.65 -10.80
CA PHE A 20 -33.65 -7.04 -10.45
C PHE A 20 -35.05 -7.52 -10.85
N VAL A 21 -36.09 -6.73 -10.54
CA VAL A 21 -37.47 -7.09 -10.86
C VAL A 21 -37.69 -7.14 -12.36
N ASP A 22 -37.23 -6.12 -13.08
CA ASP A 22 -37.39 -6.02 -14.53
C ASP A 22 -36.71 -7.21 -15.24
N THR A 23 -35.46 -7.52 -14.86
CA THR A 23 -34.69 -8.64 -15.43
C THR A 23 -35.41 -9.98 -15.23
N ARG A 24 -35.93 -10.24 -14.03
CA ARG A 24 -36.56 -11.53 -13.72
C ARG A 24 -37.96 -11.66 -14.33
N LEU A 25 -38.68 -10.56 -14.49
CA LEU A 25 -39.94 -10.53 -15.24
C LEU A 25 -39.71 -10.84 -16.72
N GLU A 26 -38.62 -10.33 -17.32
CA GLU A 26 -38.23 -10.67 -18.71
C GLU A 26 -37.86 -12.16 -18.86
N GLU A 27 -37.27 -12.77 -17.84
CA GLU A 27 -36.97 -14.21 -17.77
C GLU A 27 -38.21 -15.08 -17.53
N GLY A 28 -39.39 -14.48 -17.32
CA GLY A 28 -40.66 -15.18 -17.15
C GLY A 28 -40.98 -15.60 -15.71
N GLU A 29 -40.27 -15.06 -14.71
CA GLU A 29 -40.61 -15.28 -13.30
C GLU A 29 -41.71 -14.31 -12.85
N GLU A 30 -42.91 -14.83 -12.59
CA GLU A 30 -44.08 -14.02 -12.22
C GLU A 30 -44.22 -13.80 -10.69
N ASN A 31 -43.46 -14.51 -9.85
CA ASN A 31 -43.66 -14.51 -8.39
C ASN A 31 -42.39 -14.15 -7.60
N LEU A 32 -41.88 -12.95 -7.86
CA LEU A 32 -40.68 -12.41 -7.23
C LEU A 32 -40.96 -11.93 -5.81
N LYS A 33 -40.13 -12.36 -4.87
CA LYS A 33 -40.18 -11.92 -3.47
C LYS A 33 -38.93 -11.17 -3.10
N LEU A 34 -39.04 -10.33 -2.06
CA LEU A 34 -37.90 -9.65 -1.47
C LEU A 34 -36.80 -10.63 -1.02
N VAL A 35 -37.17 -11.84 -0.56
CA VAL A 35 -36.18 -12.85 -0.15
C VAL A 35 -35.30 -13.30 -1.31
N ASP A 36 -35.81 -13.29 -2.55
CA ASP A 36 -35.06 -13.70 -3.73
C ASP A 36 -34.00 -12.64 -4.06
N PHE A 37 -34.39 -11.35 -4.04
CA PHE A 37 -33.46 -10.23 -4.15
C PHE A 37 -32.40 -10.23 -3.05
N LEU A 38 -32.79 -10.40 -1.79
CA LEU A 38 -31.85 -10.43 -0.67
C LEU A 38 -30.87 -11.60 -0.77
N SER A 39 -31.32 -12.73 -1.32
CA SER A 39 -30.48 -13.91 -1.54
C SER A 39 -29.44 -13.62 -2.62
N GLU A 40 -29.80 -12.98 -3.73
CA GLU A 40 -28.85 -12.57 -4.77
C GLU A 40 -27.84 -11.55 -4.28
N VAL A 41 -28.29 -10.48 -3.62
CA VAL A 41 -27.38 -9.45 -3.06
C VAL A 41 -26.42 -10.06 -2.03
N SER A 42 -26.85 -11.08 -1.28
CA SER A 42 -25.96 -11.79 -0.34
C SER A 42 -24.89 -12.63 -1.02
N LEU A 43 -25.08 -12.98 -2.29
CA LEU A 43 -24.16 -13.78 -3.09
C LEU A 43 -23.24 -12.91 -3.97
N LEU A 44 -23.62 -11.66 -4.24
CA LEU A 44 -22.79 -10.70 -4.99
C LEU A 44 -21.46 -10.48 -4.25
N THR A 45 -20.36 -10.62 -4.98
CA THR A 45 -19.03 -10.29 -4.49
C THR A 45 -18.61 -8.89 -4.95
N ASP A 46 -17.60 -8.31 -4.30
CA ASP A 46 -17.01 -7.02 -4.72
C ASP A 46 -16.55 -7.02 -6.20
N GLN A 47 -16.38 -8.19 -6.82
CA GLN A 47 -16.00 -8.33 -8.23
C GLN A 47 -17.19 -8.26 -9.19
N ASP A 48 -18.39 -8.60 -8.73
CA ASP A 48 -19.59 -8.71 -9.57
C ASP A 48 -20.24 -7.34 -9.81
N THR A 49 -19.91 -6.34 -9.00
CA THR A 49 -20.45 -4.97 -9.10
C THR A 49 -19.74 -4.12 -10.16
N ASP A 50 -18.67 -4.62 -10.78
CA ASP A 50 -17.85 -3.87 -11.73
C ASP A 50 -18.26 -4.07 -13.20
N GLN A 51 -19.55 -4.28 -13.45
CA GLN A 51 -20.11 -4.36 -14.79
C GLN A 51 -20.68 -3.00 -15.20
N GLY A 52 -19.96 -2.22 -16.03
CA GLY A 52 -20.66 -1.25 -16.89
C GLY A 52 -20.09 0.14 -17.13
N SER A 53 -18.84 0.47 -16.78
CA SER A 53 -18.20 1.64 -17.40
C SER A 53 -16.88 1.26 -18.07
N ASP A 54 -16.79 1.56 -19.37
CA ASP A 54 -15.59 1.46 -20.23
C ASP A 54 -14.53 2.51 -19.84
N ASP A 55 -14.45 2.83 -18.54
CA ASP A 55 -13.54 3.84 -18.03
C ASP A 55 -12.17 3.23 -17.77
N GLU A 56 -11.14 3.83 -18.37
CA GLU A 56 -9.74 3.55 -18.07
C GLU A 56 -9.45 3.84 -16.58
N LYS A 57 -9.50 2.78 -15.75
CA LYS A 57 -9.30 2.88 -14.30
C LYS A 57 -8.19 1.97 -13.80
N VAL A 58 -7.64 2.33 -12.64
CA VAL A 58 -6.70 1.49 -11.90
C VAL A 58 -7.48 0.70 -10.86
N THR A 59 -7.37 -0.62 -10.89
CA THR A 59 -8.04 -1.51 -9.94
C THR A 59 -7.16 -1.72 -8.70
N LEU A 60 -7.70 -1.40 -7.53
CA LEU A 60 -7.07 -1.69 -6.24
C LEU A 60 -7.79 -2.88 -5.61
N MET A 61 -7.03 -3.90 -5.21
CA MET A 61 -7.57 -5.09 -4.58
C MET A 61 -6.56 -5.72 -3.62
N THR A 62 -7.04 -6.65 -2.79
CA THR A 62 -6.15 -7.48 -1.98
C THR A 62 -5.53 -8.59 -2.83
N ILE A 63 -4.39 -9.15 -2.39
CA ILE A 63 -3.75 -10.30 -3.05
C ILE A 63 -4.70 -11.49 -3.16
N HIS A 64 -5.54 -11.71 -2.15
CA HIS A 64 -6.53 -12.79 -2.14
C HIS A 64 -7.57 -12.62 -3.24
N SER A 65 -8.09 -11.40 -3.39
CA SER A 65 -9.08 -11.05 -4.41
C SER A 65 -8.51 -11.16 -5.83
N ALA A 66 -7.20 -11.03 -6.02
CA ALA A 66 -6.56 -11.12 -7.32
C ALA A 66 -6.46 -12.57 -7.88
N LYS A 67 -6.79 -13.58 -7.08
CA LYS A 67 -6.70 -14.99 -7.49
C LYS A 67 -7.61 -15.25 -8.70
N GLY A 68 -7.04 -15.81 -9.76
CA GLY A 68 -7.78 -16.11 -11.00
C GLY A 68 -7.85 -14.95 -11.99
N LEU A 69 -7.42 -13.75 -11.59
CA LEU A 69 -7.32 -12.58 -12.47
C LEU A 69 -5.90 -12.42 -13.01
N GLU A 70 -5.74 -11.68 -14.09
CA GLU A 70 -4.42 -11.32 -14.65
C GLU A 70 -4.47 -9.93 -15.28
N PHE A 71 -3.37 -9.18 -15.13
CA PHE A 71 -3.25 -7.79 -15.59
C PHE A 71 -1.94 -7.58 -16.35
N GLU A 72 -1.92 -6.65 -17.29
CA GLU A 72 -0.72 -6.30 -18.06
C GLU A 72 0.41 -5.81 -17.13
N HIS A 73 0.06 -4.92 -16.19
CA HIS A 73 0.97 -4.31 -15.24
C HIS A 73 0.42 -4.44 -13.82
N VAL A 74 1.23 -4.95 -12.89
CA VAL A 74 0.84 -5.16 -11.49
C VAL A 74 1.81 -4.44 -10.56
N PHE A 75 1.25 -3.76 -9.55
CA PHE A 75 2.00 -3.16 -8.45
C PHE A 75 1.71 -3.90 -7.16
N VAL A 76 2.71 -4.61 -6.63
CA VAL A 76 2.64 -5.24 -5.30
C VAL A 76 3.22 -4.26 -4.29
N VAL A 77 2.36 -3.68 -3.46
CA VAL A 77 2.74 -2.62 -2.52
C VAL A 77 2.79 -3.11 -1.09
N GLY A 78 3.68 -2.53 -0.29
CA GLY A 78 3.78 -2.84 1.14
C GLY A 78 4.39 -4.21 1.43
N LEU A 79 5.39 -4.63 0.65
CA LEU A 79 6.12 -5.87 0.87
C LEU A 79 7.13 -5.71 2.03
N GLU A 80 6.58 -5.60 3.24
CA GLU A 80 7.29 -5.27 4.48
C GLU A 80 7.15 -6.42 5.50
N GLU A 81 8.15 -6.63 6.34
CA GLU A 81 7.99 -7.53 7.50
C GLU A 81 6.84 -7.05 8.40
N ASP A 82 6.11 -8.00 8.97
CA ASP A 82 4.96 -7.81 9.85
C ASP A 82 3.69 -7.27 9.15
N LEU A 83 3.81 -6.83 7.89
CA LEU A 83 2.69 -6.56 6.98
C LEU A 83 2.49 -7.71 6.00
N PHE A 84 3.55 -8.15 5.33
CA PHE A 84 3.56 -9.24 4.36
C PHE A 84 4.97 -9.88 4.29
N PRO A 85 5.24 -10.94 5.07
CA PRO A 85 4.27 -11.78 5.77
C PRO A 85 3.63 -11.09 6.96
N SER A 86 2.33 -11.36 7.18
CA SER A 86 1.60 -10.88 8.35
C SER A 86 2.30 -11.32 9.65
N SER A 87 2.37 -10.43 10.64
CA SER A 87 2.93 -10.73 11.97
C SER A 87 2.28 -11.95 12.62
N MET A 88 1.00 -12.22 12.33
CA MET A 88 0.27 -13.39 12.83
C MET A 88 0.78 -14.70 12.21
N ALA A 89 1.06 -14.68 10.90
CA ALA A 89 1.50 -15.86 10.14
C ALA A 89 3.01 -16.14 10.31
N LYS A 90 3.79 -15.13 10.70
CA LYS A 90 5.26 -15.18 10.81
C LYS A 90 5.80 -16.15 11.87
N ASN A 91 5.01 -16.47 12.90
CA ASN A 91 5.47 -17.31 14.01
C ASN A 91 5.25 -18.81 13.76
N GLU A 92 4.43 -19.18 12.79
CA GLU A 92 4.17 -20.58 12.43
C GLU A 92 4.73 -20.88 11.03
N MET A 93 5.50 -21.96 10.89
CA MET A 93 6.09 -22.36 9.60
C MET A 93 5.01 -22.49 8.51
N ARG A 94 3.88 -23.12 8.85
CA ARG A 94 2.76 -23.30 7.91
C ARG A 94 2.14 -21.97 7.49
N GLY A 95 1.98 -21.03 8.43
CA GLY A 95 1.48 -19.69 8.12
C GLY A 95 2.41 -18.95 7.18
N LEU A 96 3.72 -19.04 7.41
CA LEU A 96 4.71 -18.42 6.54
C LEU A 96 4.74 -19.02 5.13
N GLU A 97 4.59 -20.34 5.01
CA GLU A 97 4.47 -21.02 3.72
C GLU A 97 3.22 -20.60 2.95
N GLU A 98 2.10 -20.35 3.65
CA GLU A 98 0.87 -19.88 3.01
C GLU A 98 1.01 -18.43 2.51
N GLU A 99 1.60 -17.54 3.31
CA GLU A 99 1.92 -16.16 2.87
C GLU A 99 2.89 -16.14 1.68
N ARG A 100 3.83 -17.09 1.63
CA ARG A 100 4.72 -17.28 0.49
C ARG A 100 3.95 -17.69 -0.78
N ARG A 101 2.93 -18.54 -0.65
CA ARG A 101 2.05 -18.89 -1.78
C ARG A 101 1.22 -17.70 -2.23
N LEU A 102 0.72 -16.89 -1.29
CA LEU A 102 0.04 -15.64 -1.62
C LEU A 102 0.96 -14.70 -2.40
N PHE A 103 2.22 -14.58 -2.00
CA PHE A 103 3.20 -13.77 -2.74
C PHE A 103 3.39 -14.26 -4.18
N TYR A 104 3.54 -15.58 -4.33
CA TYR A 104 3.64 -16.21 -5.65
C TYR A 104 2.40 -15.93 -6.51
N VAL A 105 1.20 -16.01 -5.94
CA VAL A 105 -0.04 -15.64 -6.64
C VAL A 105 0.05 -14.20 -7.10
N ALA A 106 0.41 -13.24 -6.24
CA ALA A 106 0.51 -11.82 -6.58
C ALA A 106 1.47 -11.57 -7.76
N VAL A 107 2.68 -12.15 -7.72
CA VAL A 107 3.68 -11.99 -8.77
C VAL A 107 3.20 -12.58 -10.10
N THR A 108 2.53 -13.74 -10.07
CA THR A 108 2.02 -14.41 -11.28
C THR A 108 0.74 -13.79 -11.85
N ARG A 109 0.16 -12.75 -11.22
CA ARG A 109 -0.95 -12.01 -11.84
C ARG A 109 -0.48 -11.07 -12.95
N ALA A 110 0.83 -10.76 -13.00
CA ALA A 110 1.41 -9.86 -13.98
C ALA A 110 1.73 -10.57 -15.30
N LYS A 111 1.25 -10.04 -16.42
CA LYS A 111 1.57 -10.54 -17.77
C LYS A 111 2.85 -9.92 -18.34
N LYS A 112 3.08 -8.62 -18.12
CA LYS A 112 4.26 -7.91 -18.63
C LYS A 112 5.20 -7.44 -17.53
N THR A 113 4.71 -6.65 -16.57
CA THR A 113 5.58 -6.08 -15.52
C THR A 113 4.99 -6.23 -14.13
N CYS A 114 5.82 -6.64 -13.17
CA CYS A 114 5.49 -6.69 -11.75
C CYS A 114 6.43 -5.75 -10.99
N THR A 115 5.89 -4.65 -10.46
CA THR A 115 6.64 -3.69 -9.65
C THR A 115 6.35 -3.93 -8.19
N ILE A 116 7.40 -4.14 -7.39
CA ILE A 116 7.26 -4.44 -5.96
C ILE A 116 7.82 -3.26 -5.16
N THR A 117 7.08 -2.83 -4.14
CA THR A 117 7.46 -1.70 -3.29
C THR A 117 7.33 -2.00 -1.80
N TRP A 118 8.12 -1.28 -1.02
CA TRP A 118 8.17 -1.31 0.44
C TRP A 118 8.46 0.10 0.95
N ALA A 119 7.98 0.44 2.14
CA ALA A 119 8.28 1.70 2.79
C ALA A 119 9.41 1.54 3.82
N LYS A 120 10.20 2.60 4.03
CA LYS A 120 11.14 2.68 5.18
C LYS A 120 10.40 2.97 6.50
N SER A 121 9.25 3.63 6.41
CA SER A 121 8.38 3.94 7.54
C SER A 121 6.92 4.03 7.12
N ARG A 122 6.01 3.59 7.98
CA ARG A 122 4.57 3.56 7.73
C ARG A 122 3.80 4.07 8.95
N PHE A 123 2.80 4.93 8.69
CA PHE A 123 1.81 5.30 9.69
C PHE A 123 0.67 4.28 9.69
N ARG A 124 0.44 3.61 10.83
CA ARG A 124 -0.60 2.60 11.02
C ARG A 124 -1.13 2.66 12.44
N ASN A 125 -2.44 2.59 12.62
CA ASN A 125 -3.11 2.56 13.93
C ASN A 125 -2.69 3.71 14.87
N GLY A 126 -2.50 4.91 14.32
CA GLY A 126 -2.13 6.11 15.09
C GLY A 126 -0.64 6.25 15.42
N GLN A 127 0.22 5.32 14.96
CA GLN A 127 1.65 5.35 15.24
C GLN A 127 2.47 5.21 13.95
N THR A 128 3.62 5.89 13.92
CA THR A 128 4.60 5.77 12.83
C THR A 128 5.64 4.74 13.22
N ASN A 129 5.69 3.64 12.49
CA ASN A 129 6.66 2.56 12.70
C ASN A 129 7.72 2.56 11.60
N MET A 130 8.93 2.15 11.94
CA MET A 130 9.95 1.82 10.96
C MET A 130 9.64 0.44 10.38
N CYS A 131 9.76 0.31 9.07
CA CYS A 131 9.44 -0.92 8.36
C CYS A 131 10.73 -1.56 7.83
N ARG A 132 10.74 -2.90 7.80
CA ARG A 132 11.83 -3.69 7.22
C ARG A 132 11.33 -4.41 5.97
N GLN A 133 12.25 -4.80 5.10
CA GLN A 133 11.94 -5.53 3.87
C GLN A 133 11.34 -6.86 4.21
N SER A 134 10.28 -7.24 3.50
CA SER A 134 9.83 -8.62 3.53
C SER A 134 10.95 -9.57 3.16
N ARG A 135 11.13 -10.63 3.95
CA ARG A 135 12.05 -11.73 3.62
C ARG A 135 11.79 -12.37 2.26
N PHE A 136 10.57 -12.29 1.74
CA PHE A 136 10.24 -12.87 0.43
C PHE A 136 11.02 -12.22 -0.73
N LEU A 137 11.53 -11.00 -0.55
CA LEU A 137 12.41 -10.38 -1.55
C LEU A 137 13.80 -11.02 -1.59
N THR A 138 14.30 -11.54 -0.47
CA THR A 138 15.58 -12.26 -0.42
C THR A 138 15.49 -13.64 -1.07
N ASP A 139 14.29 -14.21 -1.17
CA ASP A 139 14.07 -15.50 -1.81
C ASP A 139 14.02 -15.41 -3.35
N MET A 140 13.98 -14.19 -3.90
CA MET A 140 14.00 -13.94 -5.34
C MET A 140 15.44 -13.89 -5.86
N ASP A 141 15.65 -14.45 -7.05
CA ASP A 141 16.95 -14.40 -7.71
C ASP A 141 17.21 -13.01 -8.29
N GLU A 142 18.31 -12.40 -7.85
CA GLU A 142 18.72 -11.03 -8.18
C GLU A 142 18.81 -10.79 -9.70
N ARG A 143 19.05 -11.84 -10.50
CA ARG A 143 19.12 -11.73 -11.97
C ARG A 143 17.80 -11.31 -12.62
N PHE A 144 16.68 -11.50 -11.91
CA PHE A 144 15.35 -11.11 -12.38
C PHE A 144 14.85 -9.81 -11.72
N LEU A 145 15.67 -9.17 -10.89
CA LEU A 145 15.31 -7.95 -10.19
C LEU A 145 16.03 -6.74 -10.80
N SER A 146 15.25 -5.77 -11.26
CA SER A 146 15.74 -4.41 -11.52
C SER A 146 15.44 -3.57 -10.30
N VAL A 147 16.48 -3.25 -9.52
CA VAL A 147 16.34 -2.39 -8.34
C VAL A 147 16.56 -0.95 -8.78
N ASP A 148 15.53 -0.11 -8.68
CA ASP A 148 15.69 1.33 -8.90
C ASP A 148 16.67 1.89 -7.86
N GLY A 149 17.86 2.24 -8.36
CA GLY A 149 19.01 2.69 -7.59
C GLY A 149 18.79 4.03 -6.92
N ASN A 150 18.03 4.05 -5.85
CA ASN A 150 18.13 5.04 -4.78
C ASN A 150 17.96 4.42 -3.37
N LEU A 151 17.98 3.09 -3.31
CA LEU A 151 18.20 2.33 -2.08
C LEU A 151 19.70 2.36 -1.80
N GLU A 152 20.19 3.46 -1.22
CA GLU A 152 21.54 3.47 -0.67
C GLU A 152 21.70 2.26 0.25
N ALA A 153 22.58 1.37 -0.20
CA ALA A 153 23.06 0.23 0.54
C ALA A 153 23.65 0.73 1.86
N GLY A 154 22.88 0.57 2.93
CA GLY A 154 23.40 0.56 4.29
C GLY A 154 24.19 -0.72 4.53
N SER A 155 25.27 -0.93 3.77
CA SER A 155 26.38 -1.75 4.23
C SER A 155 27.19 -0.89 5.18
N ASP A 156 27.14 -1.26 6.45
CA ASP A 156 27.93 -0.71 7.53
C ASP A 156 29.42 -0.63 7.12
N SER A 157 29.86 0.57 6.74
CA SER A 157 31.25 0.97 6.75
C SER A 157 31.31 2.45 7.11
N SER A 158 32.06 2.75 8.17
CA SER A 158 32.26 4.08 8.73
C SER A 158 32.87 5.06 7.70
N PRO A 159 32.73 6.39 7.92
CA PRO A 159 32.48 7.37 6.87
C PRO A 159 33.76 7.93 6.23
N VAL A 160 33.66 8.27 4.94
CA VAL A 160 34.40 9.40 4.39
C VAL A 160 33.37 10.40 3.87
N ALA A 161 33.06 11.36 4.75
CA ALA A 161 32.33 12.55 4.40
C ALA A 161 33.21 13.41 3.47
N GLY A 162 32.78 13.60 2.22
CA GLY A 162 33.47 14.51 1.31
C GLY A 162 32.93 14.39 -0.10
N GLY A 163 31.91 15.17 -0.44
CA GLY A 163 31.46 15.26 -1.82
C GLY A 163 30.11 15.93 -1.94
N PHE A 164 29.05 15.27 -1.50
CA PHE A 164 27.70 15.75 -1.76
C PHE A 164 27.30 16.95 -0.89
N TRP A 165 27.49 16.86 0.43
CA TRP A 165 27.13 17.95 1.36
C TRP A 165 28.07 19.15 1.30
N GLU A 166 29.31 18.99 0.82
CA GLU A 166 30.28 20.08 0.58
C GLU A 166 29.81 20.97 -0.57
N THR A 167 29.35 20.33 -1.64
CA THR A 167 28.87 20.99 -2.87
C THR A 167 27.61 21.81 -2.58
N MET A 168 26.64 21.26 -1.83
CA MET A 168 25.46 22.03 -1.39
C MET A 168 25.78 23.12 -0.36
N ARG A 169 26.83 22.97 0.45
CA ARG A 169 27.26 24.02 1.39
C ARG A 169 27.88 25.21 0.66
N GLN A 170 28.63 24.97 -0.42
CA GLN A 170 29.18 26.04 -1.25
C GLN A 170 28.10 26.83 -2.00
N GLU A 171 27.05 26.17 -2.48
CA GLU A 171 25.90 26.86 -3.12
C GLU A 171 25.12 27.75 -2.13
N ARG A 172 24.99 27.30 -0.87
CA ARG A 172 24.25 28.07 0.16
C ARG A 172 25.04 29.24 0.75
N VAL A 173 26.37 29.17 0.78
CA VAL A 173 27.23 30.27 1.24
C VAL A 173 27.29 31.41 0.22
N GLN A 174 27.14 31.12 -1.07
CA GLN A 174 27.06 32.18 -2.09
C GLN A 174 25.68 32.88 -2.13
N SER A 175 24.61 32.22 -1.68
CA SER A 175 23.25 32.77 -1.80
C SER A 175 22.77 33.59 -0.60
N ASN A 176 23.44 33.58 0.55
CA ASN A 176 23.05 34.39 1.72
C ASN A 176 24.25 34.72 2.61
N GLY A 177 24.71 35.98 2.55
CA GLY A 177 25.86 36.50 3.30
C GLY A 177 25.62 36.72 4.79
N ALA A 178 25.34 35.65 5.56
CA ALA A 178 25.37 35.70 7.02
C ALA A 178 25.94 34.41 7.61
N SER A 179 27.13 34.48 8.18
CA SER A 179 27.82 33.36 8.83
C SER A 179 27.23 33.06 10.21
N TYR A 180 26.58 31.90 10.36
CA TYR A 180 26.23 31.35 11.67
C TYR A 180 27.19 30.21 12.02
N THR A 181 28.03 30.41 13.04
CA THR A 181 28.86 29.37 13.64
C THR A 181 28.11 28.73 14.81
N PRO A 182 27.88 27.41 14.82
CA PRO A 182 27.24 26.75 15.95
C PRO A 182 28.18 26.71 17.16
N PRO A 183 27.67 26.88 18.39
CA PRO A 183 28.47 26.90 19.61
C PRO A 183 29.09 25.53 19.91
N SER A 184 30.23 25.57 20.60
CA SER A 184 31.01 24.36 20.88
C SER A 184 30.39 23.52 22.00
N ARG A 185 30.71 22.23 22.03
CA ARG A 185 30.19 21.24 23.01
C ARG A 185 30.39 21.63 24.49
N ARG A 186 31.29 22.58 24.78
CA ARG A 186 31.50 23.11 26.14
C ARG A 186 30.44 24.11 26.56
N GLU A 187 29.80 24.84 25.64
CA GLU A 187 28.80 25.89 25.95
C GLU A 187 27.41 25.32 26.28
N TYR A 188 27.11 24.10 25.83
CA TYR A 188 25.85 23.41 26.15
C TYR A 188 25.73 22.96 27.61
N ALA A 189 26.86 22.80 28.32
CA ALA A 189 26.86 22.34 29.70
C ALA A 189 26.48 23.44 30.70
N ASP A 190 26.82 24.70 30.38
CA ASP A 190 26.57 25.85 31.27
C ASP A 190 25.13 26.40 31.17
N SER A 191 24.45 26.20 30.04
CA SER A 191 23.05 26.65 29.88
C SER A 191 22.06 25.85 30.75
N LYS A 192 22.36 24.58 31.06
CA LYS A 192 21.51 23.72 31.90
C LYS A 192 21.59 24.01 33.40
N LYS A 193 22.63 24.72 33.88
CA LYS A 193 22.76 25.09 35.30
C LYS A 193 22.02 26.37 35.68
N ARG A 194 21.52 27.15 34.71
CA ARG A 194 20.84 28.43 34.96
C ARG A 194 19.32 28.38 34.91
N SER A 195 18.69 27.24 34.60
CA SER A 195 17.22 27.12 34.56
C SER A 195 16.60 26.34 35.73
N SER A 196 17.36 26.11 36.80
CA SER A 196 16.86 25.49 38.03
C SER A 196 17.01 26.44 39.23
N VAL A 197 16.21 27.51 39.22
CA VAL A 197 15.68 28.22 40.40
C VAL A 197 14.28 28.68 40.04
#